data_AF-A0AAW3ZVV4-F1
#
_entry.id   AF-A0AAW3ZVV4-F1
#
_cell.length_a   1.000
_cell.length_b   1.000
_cell.length_c   1.000
_cell.angle_alpha   90.00
_cell.angle_beta   90.00
_cell.angle_gamma   90.00
#
_symmetry.space_group_name_H-M   'P 1'
#
loop_
_entity.id
_entity.type
_entity.pdbx_description
1 polymer ?
#
loop_
_entity_poly.entity_id
_entity_poly.type
_entity_poly.pdbx_seq_one_letter_code
_entity_poly.pdbx_strand_id
1 'polypeptide(L)'
;MLRSGAAVNVADLRDMAEFERAHVEGAVRLDPLSLRTLDAWKAETLVLVGSGAAYRALRTLRARLTEEGFKEVRILEGGVRHWRQLQGQIHLGELLVKPDRLDLAGDSERWVVVATEDLGDAMGELEQLILPAGEEVRQATRRVQNHLQRARQRADQVANVLLISGPGQDREVLAMALARSLRDNVFVLDGSASDLQSSMALRKRLGTSSSLDVFARQGGQCW
;
A
#
# COMPACT_ATOMS: atom_id res chain seq x y z
N MET A 1 19.38 2.74 10.97
CA MET A 1 20.28 1.59 10.86
C MET A 1 20.20 0.80 12.17
N LEU A 2 19.47 -0.31 12.20
CA LEU A 2 19.46 -1.22 13.37
C LEU A 2 20.84 -1.86 13.43
N ARG A 3 21.66 -1.54 14.44
CA ARG A 3 23.02 -2.06 14.57
C ARG A 3 22.99 -3.44 15.22
N SER A 4 23.64 -4.39 14.54
CA SER A 4 23.86 -5.80 14.90
C SER A 4 24.37 -6.00 16.32
N GLY A 5 23.68 -6.85 17.09
CA GLY A 5 24.12 -7.41 18.37
C GLY A 5 23.04 -8.24 19.07
N ALA A 6 21.78 -7.79 19.00
CA ALA A 6 20.60 -8.52 19.48
C ALA A 6 19.63 -8.76 18.31
N ALA A 7 18.96 -9.92 18.31
CA ALA A 7 17.88 -10.20 17.37
C ALA A 7 16.74 -9.19 17.62
N VAL A 8 16.26 -8.58 16.52
CA VAL A 8 15.18 -7.59 16.55
C VAL A 8 14.01 -8.16 15.75
N ASN A 9 12.89 -8.39 16.42
CA ASN A 9 11.64 -8.77 15.77
C ASN A 9 10.81 -7.53 15.51
N VAL A 10 10.18 -7.47 14.34
CA VAL A 10 9.29 -6.36 13.96
C VAL A 10 7.89 -6.92 13.75
N ALA A 11 6.96 -6.55 14.63
CA ALA A 11 5.56 -6.94 14.54
C ALA A 11 4.76 -5.80 13.91
N ASP A 12 4.21 -6.03 12.73
CA ASP A 12 3.28 -5.10 12.09
C ASP A 12 1.85 -5.45 12.45
N LEU A 13 1.21 -4.55 13.20
CA LEU A 13 -0.12 -4.74 13.77
C LEU A 13 -1.23 -4.06 12.95
N ARG A 14 -0.87 -3.58 11.76
CA ARG A 14 -1.83 -3.03 10.80
C ARG A 14 -2.66 -4.16 10.16
N ASP A 15 -3.72 -3.78 9.46
CA ASP A 15 -4.50 -4.75 8.70
C ASP A 15 -3.68 -5.40 7.57
N MET A 16 -4.17 -6.53 7.05
CA MET A 16 -3.47 -7.27 5.99
C MET A 16 -3.22 -6.40 4.75
N ALA A 17 -4.21 -5.61 4.35
CA ALA A 17 -4.09 -4.77 3.17
C ALA A 17 -3.03 -3.67 3.37
N GLU A 18 -2.93 -3.06 4.55
CA GLU A 18 -1.90 -2.10 4.92
C GLU A 18 -0.50 -2.71 4.93
N PHE A 19 -0.35 -3.94 5.40
CA PHE A 19 0.91 -4.67 5.45
C PHE A 19 1.38 -5.08 4.05
N GLU A 20 0.49 -5.68 3.25
CA GLU A 20 0.75 -6.08 1.87
C GLU A 20 1.12 -4.88 0.99
N ARG A 21 0.56 -3.68 1.24
CA ARG A 21 0.94 -2.48 0.48
C ARG A 21 2.39 -2.07 0.68
N ALA A 22 2.86 -2.07 1.94
CA ALA A 22 4.23 -1.72 2.31
C ALA A 22 4.43 -1.99 3.79
N HIS A 23 5.54 -2.62 4.17
CA HIS A 23 5.91 -2.88 5.55
C HIS A 23 7.43 -2.74 5.76
N VAL A 24 7.86 -2.60 7.01
CA VAL A 24 9.28 -2.59 7.33
C VAL A 24 9.89 -3.92 6.89
N GLU A 25 11.06 -3.89 6.23
CA GLU A 25 11.70 -5.14 5.79
C GLU A 25 11.95 -6.09 6.97
N GLY A 26 11.60 -7.37 6.81
CA GLY A 26 11.66 -8.37 7.87
C GLY A 26 10.53 -8.31 8.90
N ALA A 27 9.56 -7.40 8.74
CA ALA A 27 8.39 -7.38 9.61
C ALA A 27 7.45 -8.57 9.35
N VAL A 28 6.82 -9.04 10.42
CA VAL A 28 5.78 -10.08 10.37
C VAL A 28 4.46 -9.43 10.74
N ARG A 29 3.44 -9.61 9.90
CA ARG A 29 2.09 -9.17 10.22
C ARG A 29 1.48 -10.06 11.29
N LEU A 30 1.07 -9.47 12.40
CA LEU A 30 0.45 -10.17 13.52
C LEU A 30 -0.75 -9.38 14.02
N ASP A 31 -1.78 -10.07 14.49
CA ASP A 31 -2.76 -9.43 15.36
C ASP A 31 -2.24 -9.40 16.82
N PRO A 32 -2.78 -8.53 17.68
CA PRO A 32 -2.32 -8.40 19.05
C PRO A 32 -2.44 -9.68 19.89
N LEU A 33 -3.36 -10.60 19.56
CA LEU A 33 -3.52 -11.84 20.31
C LEU A 33 -2.43 -12.84 19.91
N SER A 34 -2.21 -13.04 18.61
CA SER A 34 -1.16 -13.91 18.08
C SER A 34 0.24 -13.48 18.51
N LEU A 35 0.49 -12.17 18.63
CA LEU A 35 1.77 -11.67 19.14
C LEU A 35 2.06 -12.14 20.57
N ARG A 36 1.05 -12.17 21.44
CA ARG A 36 1.21 -12.54 22.86
C ARG A 36 1.57 -14.00 23.07
N THR A 37 1.30 -14.86 22.08
CA THR A 37 1.60 -16.30 22.13
C THR A 37 3.02 -16.64 21.66
N LEU A 38 3.81 -15.66 21.19
CA LEU A 38 5.16 -15.89 20.68
C LEU A 38 6.21 -15.86 21.80
N ASP A 39 6.29 -16.94 22.58
CA ASP A 39 7.25 -17.04 23.68
C ASP A 39 8.72 -16.87 23.24
N ALA A 40 9.06 -17.35 22.04
CA ALA A 40 10.39 -17.20 21.47
C ALA A 40 10.84 -15.73 21.36
N TRP A 41 9.90 -14.80 21.19
CA TRP A 41 10.20 -13.38 21.00
C TRP A 41 10.35 -12.62 22.32
N LYS A 42 9.97 -13.21 23.46
CA LYS A 42 10.02 -12.54 24.77
C LYS A 42 11.43 -12.17 25.21
N ALA A 43 12.43 -12.94 24.79
CA ALA A 43 13.82 -12.71 25.14
C ALA A 43 14.53 -11.68 24.24
N GLU A 44 13.90 -11.28 23.14
CA GLU A 44 14.47 -10.44 22.09
C GLU A 44 13.92 -9.01 22.11
N THR A 45 14.51 -8.11 21.33
CA THR A 45 13.95 -6.77 21.15
C THR A 45 12.77 -6.85 20.19
N LEU A 46 11.59 -6.44 20.64
CA LEU A 46 10.37 -6.38 19.84
C LEU A 46 10.04 -4.93 19.46
N VAL A 47 9.85 -4.67 18.17
CA VAL A 47 9.38 -3.38 17.65
C VAL A 47 7.95 -3.52 17.13
N LEU A 48 7.03 -2.73 17.70
CA LEU A 48 5.64 -2.67 17.26
C LEU A 48 5.46 -1.60 16.18
N VAL A 49 4.82 -1.96 15.08
CA VAL A 49 4.51 -1.08 13.95
C VAL A 49 3.00 -0.93 13.81
N GLY A 50 2.55 0.30 13.59
CA GLY A 50 1.14 0.62 13.32
C GLY A 50 1.01 1.75 12.30
N SER A 51 -0.23 2.17 12.04
CA SER A 51 -0.57 3.25 11.10
C SER A 51 -0.24 4.67 11.58
N GLY A 52 0.52 4.80 12.67
CA GLY A 52 0.85 6.08 13.33
C GLY A 52 -0.31 6.64 14.18
N ALA A 53 -1.54 6.63 13.67
CA ALA A 53 -2.75 7.02 14.42
C ALA A 53 -3.03 6.08 15.62
N ALA A 54 -2.61 4.82 15.52
CA ALA A 54 -2.77 3.80 16.56
C ALA A 54 -1.79 3.93 17.74
N TYR A 55 -0.97 4.98 17.83
CA TYR A 55 0.11 5.08 18.82
C TYR A 55 -0.35 4.90 20.28
N ARG A 56 -1.52 5.43 20.66
CA ARG A 56 -2.09 5.23 22.01
C ARG A 56 -2.39 3.76 22.30
N ALA A 57 -3.01 3.05 21.36
CA ALA A 57 -3.30 1.63 21.49
C ALA A 57 -2.00 0.80 21.56
N LEU A 58 -1.00 1.14 20.74
CA LEU A 58 0.32 0.51 20.79
C LEU A 58 1.04 0.73 22.12
N ARG A 59 0.90 1.90 22.75
CA ARG A 59 1.44 2.15 24.09
C ARG A 59 0.80 1.26 25.15
N THR A 60 -0.52 1.09 25.10
CA THR A 60 -1.23 0.17 26.01
C THR A 60 -0.80 -1.28 25.77
N LEU A 61 -0.70 -1.70 24.51
CA LEU A 61 -0.24 -3.04 24.17
C LEU A 61 1.20 -3.29 24.61
N ARG A 62 2.10 -2.31 24.40
CA ARG A 62 3.48 -2.35 24.89
C ARG A 62 3.54 -2.61 26.40
N ALA A 63 2.76 -1.88 27.19
CA ALA A 63 2.74 -2.05 28.65
C ALA A 63 2.33 -3.48 29.04
N ARG A 64 1.27 -4.01 28.41
CA ARG A 64 0.80 -5.38 28.62
C ARG A 64 1.84 -6.42 28.22
N LEU A 65 2.49 -6.27 27.07
CA LEU A 65 3.53 -7.19 26.63
C LEU A 65 4.71 -7.20 27.62
N THR A 66 5.10 -6.04 28.17
CA THR A 66 6.11 -5.99 29.23
C THR A 66 5.69 -6.75 30.48
N GLU A 67 4.43 -6.60 30.93
CA GLU A 67 3.87 -7.36 32.06
C GLU A 67 3.83 -8.87 31.78
N GLU A 68 3.69 -9.27 30.51
CA GLU A 68 3.67 -10.66 30.05
C GLU A 68 5.06 -11.26 29.79
N GLY A 69 6.12 -10.53 30.13
CA GLY A 69 7.50 -11.02 30.13
C GLY A 69 8.30 -10.71 28.87
N PHE A 70 7.80 -9.88 27.95
CA PHE A 70 8.63 -9.37 26.86
C PHE A 70 9.66 -8.38 27.41
N LYS A 71 10.95 -8.73 27.29
CA LYS A 71 12.06 -8.00 27.94
C LYS A 71 12.24 -6.60 27.40
N GLU A 72 12.09 -6.41 26.09
CA GLU A 72 12.31 -5.12 25.46
C GLU A 72 11.31 -4.86 24.33
N VAL A 73 10.29 -4.05 24.62
CA VAL A 73 9.27 -3.67 23.64
C VAL A 73 9.37 -2.19 23.31
N ARG A 74 9.54 -1.88 22.02
CA ARG A 74 9.64 -0.54 21.45
C ARG A 74 8.49 -0.31 20.46
N ILE A 75 8.17 0.96 20.20
CA ILE A 75 7.17 1.35 19.20
C ILE A 75 7.89 2.13 18.11
N LEU A 76 7.59 1.83 16.85
CA LEU A 76 8.05 2.64 15.72
C LEU A 76 7.23 3.93 15.65
N GLU A 77 7.78 5.01 16.21
CA GLU A 77 7.10 6.29 16.25
C GLU A 77 6.83 6.83 14.83
N GLY A 78 5.60 7.28 14.59
CA GLY A 78 5.15 7.71 13.27
C GLY A 78 4.89 6.56 12.26
N GLY A 79 5.08 5.31 12.67
CA GLY A 79 4.74 4.12 11.88
C GLY A 79 5.53 3.97 10.58
N VAL A 80 5.01 3.16 9.65
CA VAL A 80 5.65 2.89 8.35
C VAL A 80 5.84 4.16 7.51
N ARG A 81 4.92 5.13 7.64
CA ARG A 81 5.03 6.42 6.94
C ARG A 81 6.27 7.19 7.36
N HIS A 82 6.52 7.31 8.65
CA HIS A 82 7.69 8.03 9.15
C HIS A 82 8.99 7.27 8.87
N TRP A 83 8.96 5.95 8.99
CA TRP A 83 10.06 5.09 8.58
C TRP A 83 10.48 5.30 7.12
N ARG A 84 9.50 5.44 6.21
CA ARG A 84 9.75 5.78 4.81
C ARG A 84 10.44 7.12 4.62
N GLN A 85 10.02 8.14 5.37
CA GLN A 85 10.60 9.48 5.27
C GLN A 85 12.06 9.52 5.71
N LEU A 86 12.44 8.65 6.65
CA LEU A 86 13.81 8.50 7.13
C LEU A 86 14.68 7.58 6.25
N GLN A 87 14.21 7.23 5.05
CA GLN A 87 14.89 6.31 4.13
C GLN A 87 15.19 4.94 4.76
N GLY A 88 14.35 4.49 5.70
CA GLY A 88 14.41 3.14 6.22
C GLY A 88 14.14 2.11 5.12
N GLN A 89 14.71 0.91 5.26
CA GLN A 89 14.42 -0.20 4.35
C GLN A 89 12.96 -0.64 4.51
N ILE A 90 12.22 -0.63 3.42
CA ILE A 90 10.80 -0.98 3.37
C ILE A 90 10.70 -2.10 2.35
N HIS A 91 10.05 -3.18 2.75
CA HIS A 91 9.52 -4.11 1.79
C HIS A 91 8.21 -3.51 1.28
N LEU A 92 8.21 -3.05 0.03
CA LEU A 92 6.97 -2.79 -0.68
C LEU A 92 6.40 -4.18 -0.96
N GLY A 93 5.43 -4.64 -0.16
CA GLY A 93 4.69 -5.85 -0.55
C GLY A 93 3.96 -5.57 -1.86
N GLU A 94 3.40 -6.61 -2.50
CA GLU A 94 2.91 -6.59 -3.90
C GLU A 94 2.36 -5.20 -4.31
N LEU A 95 3.25 -4.37 -4.89
CA LEU A 95 2.86 -3.17 -5.63
C LEU A 95 1.86 -3.57 -6.72
N LEU A 96 1.95 -4.82 -7.15
CA LEU A 96 1.10 -5.55 -8.06
C LEU A 96 -0.33 -5.67 -7.52
N VAL A 97 -1.24 -4.93 -8.14
CA VAL A 97 -2.68 -5.07 -7.94
C VAL A 97 -3.26 -5.74 -9.17
N LYS A 98 -4.02 -6.82 -8.94
CA LYS A 98 -4.74 -7.48 -10.01
C LYS A 98 -5.90 -6.60 -10.54
N PRO A 99 -6.13 -6.57 -11.86
CA PRO A 99 -7.20 -5.78 -12.47
C PRO A 99 -8.60 -6.01 -11.89
N ASP A 100 -8.87 -7.21 -11.41
CA ASP A 100 -10.16 -7.63 -10.84
C ASP A 100 -10.37 -7.18 -9.39
N ARG A 101 -9.39 -6.49 -8.78
CA ARG A 101 -9.49 -5.92 -7.43
C ARG A 101 -9.60 -4.39 -7.39
N LEU A 102 -9.45 -3.71 -8.53
CA LEU A 102 -9.48 -2.25 -8.60
C LEU A 102 -10.88 -1.74 -8.94
N ASP A 103 -11.56 -1.01 -8.06
CA ASP A 103 -12.78 -0.27 -8.42
C ASP A 103 -12.47 1.14 -8.91
N LEU A 104 -11.95 1.25 -10.13
CA LEU A 104 -11.63 2.55 -10.72
C LEU A 104 -12.88 3.35 -11.11
N ALA A 105 -14.01 2.68 -11.36
CA ALA A 105 -15.24 3.33 -11.79
C ALA A 105 -16.01 3.95 -10.61
N GLY A 106 -16.07 3.27 -9.47
CA GLY A 106 -16.75 3.76 -8.27
C GLY A 106 -16.00 4.88 -7.53
N ASP A 107 -14.68 4.97 -7.71
CA ASP A 107 -13.80 5.89 -6.98
C ASP A 107 -12.95 6.78 -7.92
N SER A 108 -13.40 7.05 -9.14
CA SER A 108 -12.60 7.68 -10.21
C SER A 108 -11.89 8.98 -9.78
N GLU A 109 -12.52 9.80 -8.94
CA GLU A 109 -11.98 11.06 -8.41
C GLU A 109 -10.76 10.89 -7.49
N ARG A 110 -10.50 9.66 -7.02
CA ARG A 110 -9.39 9.34 -6.10
C ARG A 110 -8.16 8.80 -6.81
N TRP A 111 -8.28 8.45 -8.08
CA TRP A 111 -7.27 7.76 -8.86
C TRP A 111 -6.65 8.65 -9.91
N VAL A 112 -5.33 8.64 -9.97
CA VAL A 112 -4.56 9.09 -11.13
C VAL A 112 -3.92 7.86 -11.76
N VAL A 113 -4.23 7.61 -13.02
CA VAL A 113 -3.64 6.51 -13.78
C VAL A 113 -2.42 7.04 -14.53
N VAL A 114 -1.26 6.45 -14.24
CA VAL A 114 -0.01 6.75 -14.92
C VAL A 114 0.31 5.57 -15.82
N ALA A 115 0.46 5.80 -17.12
CA ALA A 115 0.75 4.74 -18.06
C ALA A 115 1.95 5.03 -18.96
N THR A 116 2.68 3.99 -19.36
CA THR A 116 3.76 4.12 -20.36
C THR A 116 3.30 3.83 -21.79
N GLU A 117 2.03 3.45 -21.94
CA GLU A 117 1.39 3.09 -23.20
C GLU A 117 0.01 3.75 -23.28
N ASP A 118 -0.51 3.87 -24.50
CA ASP A 118 -1.86 4.40 -24.71
C ASP A 118 -2.90 3.44 -24.12
N LEU A 119 -3.75 3.96 -23.24
CA LEU A 119 -4.79 3.20 -22.56
C LEU A 119 -6.12 3.23 -23.33
N GLY A 120 -6.21 3.94 -24.45
CA GLY A 120 -7.40 4.10 -25.27
C GLY A 120 -8.61 4.71 -24.54
N ASP A 121 -9.77 4.68 -25.19
CA ASP A 121 -11.00 5.31 -24.67
C ASP A 121 -11.61 4.58 -23.46
N ALA A 122 -11.14 3.37 -23.16
CA ALA A 122 -11.70 2.50 -22.13
C ALA A 122 -11.50 3.04 -20.70
N MET A 123 -10.56 3.96 -20.49
CA MET A 123 -10.33 4.60 -19.19
C MET A 123 -11.26 5.79 -18.90
N GLY A 124 -12.07 6.22 -19.88
CA GLY A 124 -13.15 7.19 -19.69
C GLY A 124 -12.74 8.47 -18.94
N GLU A 125 -13.44 8.74 -17.84
CA GLU A 125 -13.31 9.96 -17.02
C GLU A 125 -12.11 9.96 -16.06
N LEU A 126 -11.31 8.89 -16.01
CA LEU A 126 -10.16 8.84 -15.11
C LEU A 126 -9.12 9.89 -15.49
N GLU A 127 -8.55 10.52 -14.47
CA GLU A 127 -7.41 11.41 -14.63
C GLU A 127 -6.18 10.58 -15.03
N GLN A 128 -5.64 10.86 -16.21
CA GLN A 128 -4.62 10.04 -16.84
C GLN A 128 -3.36 10.85 -17.18
N LEU A 129 -2.21 10.23 -16.99
CA LEU A 129 -0.91 10.73 -17.43
C LEU A 129 -0.18 9.66 -18.22
N ILE A 130 0.04 9.91 -19.51
CA ILE A 130 0.88 9.07 -20.35
C ILE A 130 2.34 9.56 -20.30
N LEU A 131 3.22 8.67 -19.88
CA LEU A 131 4.67 8.83 -19.85
C LEU A 131 5.25 8.26 -21.16
N PRO A 132 6.10 9.01 -21.89
CA PRO A 132 6.82 8.53 -23.04
C PRO A 132 7.66 7.29 -22.72
N ALA A 133 7.70 6.34 -23.67
CA ALA A 133 8.59 5.20 -23.58
C ALA A 133 10.05 5.67 -23.47
N GLY A 134 10.80 5.07 -22.54
CA GLY A 134 12.21 5.40 -22.29
C GLY A 134 12.44 6.74 -21.57
N GLU A 135 11.39 7.40 -21.06
CA GLU A 135 11.57 8.60 -20.23
C GLU A 135 12.36 8.26 -18.95
N GLU A 136 13.38 9.05 -18.65
CA GLU A 136 14.18 8.84 -17.44
C GLU A 136 13.30 8.88 -16.18
N VAL A 137 13.54 7.95 -15.25
CA VAL A 137 12.77 7.81 -14.00
C VAL A 137 12.65 9.12 -13.22
N ARG A 138 13.69 9.96 -13.18
CA ARG A 138 13.66 11.27 -12.51
C ARG A 138 12.70 12.26 -13.20
N GLN A 139 12.66 12.25 -14.53
CA GLN A 139 11.79 13.12 -15.31
C GLN A 139 10.33 12.65 -15.21
N ALA A 140 10.11 11.34 -15.37
CA ALA A 140 8.83 10.69 -15.15
C ALA A 140 8.25 11.01 -13.76
N THR A 141 9.06 10.85 -12.70
CA THR A 141 8.66 11.15 -11.31
C THR A 141 8.22 12.60 -11.14
N ARG A 142 8.95 13.57 -11.70
CA ARG A 142 8.59 15.00 -11.64
C ARG A 142 7.29 15.30 -12.37
N ARG A 143 7.06 14.67 -13.53
CA ARG A 143 5.82 14.84 -14.28
C ARG A 143 4.63 14.28 -13.52
N VAL A 144 4.76 13.09 -12.93
CA VAL A 144 3.72 12.51 -12.07
C VAL A 144 3.42 13.43 -10.89
N GLN A 145 4.44 13.96 -10.21
CA GLN A 145 4.27 14.91 -9.10
C GLN A 145 3.50 16.17 -9.52
N ASN A 146 3.92 16.81 -10.63
CA ASN A 146 3.26 18.01 -11.14
C ASN A 146 1.81 17.74 -11.54
N HIS A 147 1.56 16.58 -12.14
CA HIS A 147 0.23 16.17 -12.56
C HIS A 147 -0.68 15.91 -11.36
N LEU A 148 -0.20 15.18 -10.35
CA LEU A 148 -0.92 14.96 -9.09
C LEU A 148 -1.25 16.27 -8.37
N GLN A 149 -0.32 17.22 -8.36
CA GLN A 149 -0.56 18.53 -7.76
C GLN A 149 -1.72 19.26 -8.47
N ARG A 150 -1.80 19.19 -9.80
CA ARG A 150 -2.91 19.78 -10.57
C ARG A 150 -4.22 19.02 -10.41
N ALA A 151 -4.16 17.69 -10.33
CA ALA A 151 -5.34 16.86 -10.09
C ALA A 151 -5.96 17.20 -8.73
N ARG A 152 -5.13 17.34 -7.68
CA ARG A 152 -5.57 17.75 -6.33
C ARG A 152 -6.20 19.14 -6.27
N GLN A 153 -5.70 20.08 -7.07
CA GLN A 153 -6.30 21.42 -7.16
C GLN A 153 -7.73 21.39 -7.74
N ARG A 154 -8.06 20.36 -8.52
CA ARG A 154 -9.40 20.15 -9.10
C ARG A 154 -10.29 19.26 -8.23
N ALA A 155 -9.70 18.26 -7.58
CA ALA A 155 -10.39 17.30 -6.73
C ALA A 155 -9.59 17.07 -5.44
N ASP A 156 -10.13 17.50 -4.30
CA ASP A 156 -9.45 17.48 -3.00
C ASP A 156 -9.17 16.05 -2.47
N GLN A 157 -9.72 15.02 -3.14
CA GLN A 157 -9.67 13.61 -2.71
C GLN A 157 -8.67 12.73 -3.46
N VAL A 158 -7.84 13.28 -4.36
CA VAL A 158 -6.84 12.46 -5.07
C VAL A 158 -5.81 11.90 -4.09
N ALA A 159 -5.83 10.57 -3.92
CA ALA A 159 -5.04 9.86 -2.91
C ALA A 159 -4.22 8.68 -3.48
N ASN A 160 -4.56 8.21 -4.68
CA ASN A 160 -4.03 6.98 -5.25
C ASN A 160 -3.45 7.19 -6.65
N VAL A 161 -2.35 6.51 -6.93
CA VAL A 161 -1.68 6.45 -8.23
C VAL A 161 -1.66 5.00 -8.69
N LEU A 162 -2.20 4.70 -9.87
CA LEU A 162 -2.08 3.39 -10.50
C LEU A 162 -1.09 3.48 -11.66
N LEU A 163 0.04 2.78 -11.57
CA LEU A 163 1.02 2.66 -12.63
C LEU A 163 0.69 1.45 -13.51
N ILE A 164 0.46 1.71 -14.79
CA ILE A 164 0.28 0.69 -15.83
C ILE A 164 1.49 0.78 -16.75
N SER A 165 2.36 -0.22 -16.74
CA SER A 165 3.47 -0.24 -17.68
C SER A 165 3.59 -1.61 -18.32
N GLY A 166 3.93 -1.61 -19.60
CA GLY A 166 4.23 -2.84 -20.34
C GLY A 166 5.36 -3.65 -19.68
N PRO A 167 5.48 -4.94 -20.02
CA PRO A 167 6.53 -5.80 -19.51
C PRO A 167 7.92 -5.26 -19.91
N GLY A 168 8.70 -4.80 -18.94
CA GLY A 168 9.99 -4.16 -19.19
C GLY A 168 10.68 -3.65 -17.93
N GLN A 169 12.01 -3.53 -17.99
CA GLN A 169 12.93 -3.45 -16.84
C GLN A 169 12.85 -2.15 -16.00
N ASP A 170 12.00 -1.19 -16.36
CA ASP A 170 11.87 0.08 -15.63
C ASP A 170 10.58 0.21 -14.81
N ARG A 171 9.67 -0.78 -14.88
CA ARG A 171 8.40 -0.78 -14.12
C ARG A 171 8.65 -0.68 -12.61
N GLU A 172 9.46 -1.58 -12.09
CA GLU A 172 9.75 -1.65 -10.66
C GLU A 172 10.57 -0.45 -10.19
N VAL A 173 11.53 -0.01 -11.01
CA VAL A 173 12.37 1.16 -10.71
C VAL A 173 11.52 2.43 -10.65
N LEU A 174 10.62 2.63 -11.62
CA LEU A 174 9.70 3.75 -11.64
C LEU A 174 8.68 3.68 -10.51
N ALA A 175 8.04 2.52 -10.29
CA ALA A 175 7.11 2.31 -9.18
C ALA A 175 7.77 2.64 -7.84
N MET A 176 9.00 2.18 -7.63
CA MET A 176 9.76 2.42 -6.42
C MET A 176 10.17 3.90 -6.29
N ALA A 177 10.57 4.54 -7.38
CA ALA A 177 10.84 5.99 -7.38
C ALA A 177 9.60 6.79 -7.02
N LEU A 178 8.44 6.48 -7.61
CA LEU A 178 7.17 7.10 -7.29
C LEU A 178 6.77 6.84 -5.84
N ALA A 179 6.83 5.60 -5.35
CA ALA A 179 6.48 5.25 -3.97
C ALA A 179 7.36 5.97 -2.94
N ARG A 180 8.63 6.26 -3.27
CA ARG A 180 9.55 7.03 -2.42
C ARG A 180 9.29 8.54 -2.49
N SER A 181 9.03 9.06 -3.69
CA SER A 181 8.93 10.49 -3.94
C SER A 181 7.53 11.06 -3.71
N LEU A 182 6.50 10.22 -3.72
CA LEU A 182 5.12 10.60 -3.49
C LEU A 182 4.71 10.36 -2.04
N ARG A 183 3.84 11.24 -1.54
CA ARG A 183 3.15 11.00 -0.26
C ARG A 183 1.95 10.06 -0.42
N ASP A 184 1.53 9.84 -1.66
CA ASP A 184 0.38 9.05 -2.10
C ASP A 184 0.62 7.54 -2.05
N ASN A 185 -0.48 6.81 -2.23
CA ASN A 185 -0.45 5.38 -2.46
C ASN A 185 -0.12 5.12 -3.92
N VAL A 186 0.96 4.38 -4.19
CA VAL A 186 1.35 3.98 -5.55
C VAL A 186 1.08 2.49 -5.68
N PHE A 187 0.30 2.15 -6.70
CA PHE A 187 -0.04 0.80 -7.11
C PHE A 187 0.54 0.56 -8.50
N VAL A 188 0.82 -0.69 -8.83
CA VAL A 188 1.32 -1.16 -10.11
C VAL A 188 0.36 -2.23 -10.59
N LEU A 189 -0.11 -2.15 -11.82
CA LEU A 189 -1.00 -3.16 -12.35
C LEU A 189 -0.26 -4.49 -12.55
N ASP A 190 -0.82 -5.57 -12.02
CA ASP A 190 -0.41 -6.94 -12.33
C ASP A 190 -1.08 -7.41 -13.63
N GLY A 191 -0.51 -6.97 -14.74
CA GLY A 191 -1.04 -7.23 -16.08
C GLY A 191 -0.79 -6.07 -17.03
N SER A 192 -1.34 -6.19 -18.23
CA SER A 192 -1.31 -5.18 -19.28
C SER A 192 -2.48 -4.21 -19.17
N ALA A 193 -2.41 -3.07 -19.87
CA ALA A 193 -3.57 -2.20 -20.05
C ALA A 193 -4.79 -2.97 -20.59
N SER A 194 -4.59 -3.94 -21.49
CA SER A 194 -5.67 -4.75 -22.07
C SER A 194 -6.38 -5.63 -21.03
N ASP A 195 -5.66 -6.15 -20.04
CA ASP A 195 -6.24 -6.93 -18.95
C ASP A 195 -7.15 -6.06 -18.08
N LEU A 196 -6.73 -4.83 -17.80
CA LEU A 196 -7.56 -3.85 -17.08
C LEU A 196 -8.82 -3.46 -17.86
N GLN A 197 -8.68 -3.16 -19.15
CA GLN A 197 -9.81 -2.85 -20.02
C GLN A 197 -10.83 -4.00 -20.04
N SER A 198 -10.35 -5.24 -20.17
CA SER A 198 -11.19 -6.44 -20.18
C SER A 198 -11.94 -6.62 -18.86
N SER A 199 -11.25 -6.42 -17.72
CA SER A 199 -11.85 -6.45 -16.39
C SER A 199 -12.96 -5.40 -16.22
N MET A 200 -12.69 -4.15 -16.63
CA MET A 200 -13.66 -3.05 -16.54
C MET A 200 -14.87 -3.27 -17.45
N ALA A 201 -14.65 -3.73 -18.69
CA ALA A 201 -15.72 -4.03 -19.63
C ALA A 201 -16.62 -5.15 -19.10
N LEU A 202 -16.04 -6.20 -18.52
CA LEU A 202 -16.79 -7.30 -17.92
C LEU A 202 -17.68 -6.80 -16.77
N ARG A 203 -17.14 -5.99 -15.86
CA ARG A 203 -17.90 -5.43 -14.72
C ARG A 203 -19.03 -4.53 -15.16
N LYS A 204 -18.80 -3.68 -16.17
CA LYS A 204 -19.85 -2.84 -16.76
C LYS A 204 -20.99 -3.68 -17.31
N ARG A 205 -20.70 -4.83 -17.94
CA ARG A 205 -21.73 -5.77 -18.44
C ARG A 205 -22.47 -6.50 -17.32
N LEU A 206 -21.77 -6.81 -16.23
CA LEU A 206 -22.35 -7.49 -15.08
C LEU A 206 -23.16 -6.57 -14.14
N GLY A 207 -23.13 -5.24 -14.37
CA GLY A 207 -23.79 -4.28 -13.49
C GLY A 207 -23.19 -4.23 -12.08
N THR A 208 -22.03 -4.85 -11.89
CA THR A 208 -21.33 -4.87 -10.61
C THR A 208 -20.51 -3.59 -10.49
N SER A 209 -21.11 -2.53 -9.95
CA SER A 209 -20.33 -1.53 -9.21
C SER A 209 -19.84 -2.27 -7.98
N SER A 210 -18.53 -2.45 -7.81
CA SER A 210 -18.01 -3.19 -6.66
C SER A 210 -18.11 -2.35 -5.39
N SER A 211 -19.34 -2.22 -4.87
CA SER A 211 -19.46 -1.97 -3.45
C SER A 211 -18.80 -3.15 -2.75
N LEU A 212 -17.81 -2.87 -1.92
CA LEU A 212 -17.18 -3.75 -0.94
C LEU A 212 -18.18 -4.32 0.10
N ASP A 213 -19.47 -4.42 -0.23
CA ASP A 213 -20.56 -4.85 0.67
C ASP A 213 -20.92 -6.34 0.57
N VAL A 214 -20.46 -7.08 -0.45
CA VAL A 214 -20.95 -8.47 -0.66
C VAL A 214 -20.37 -9.47 0.36
N PHE A 215 -19.27 -9.17 1.04
CA PHE A 215 -18.70 -10.06 2.07
C PHE A 215 -19.05 -9.70 3.52
N ALA A 216 -19.83 -8.64 3.78
CA ALA A 216 -20.19 -8.22 5.14
C ALA A 216 -21.58 -8.72 5.63
N ARG A 217 -22.32 -9.53 4.86
CA ARG A 217 -23.69 -9.95 5.22
C ARG A 217 -23.99 -11.45 5.26
N GLN A 218 -22.97 -12.31 5.33
CA GLN A 218 -23.19 -13.74 5.62
C GLN A 218 -22.43 -14.17 6.88
N GLY A 219 -22.93 -13.76 8.03
CA GLY A 219 -22.35 -14.14 9.32
C GLY A 219 -23.33 -14.06 10.50
N GLY A 220 -24.64 -14.08 10.26
CA GLY A 220 -25.58 -13.97 11.37
C GLY A 220 -26.98 -14.43 10.99
N GLN A 221 -27.18 -15.75 11.04
CA GLN A 221 -28.39 -16.41 11.58
C GLN A 221 -28.35 -17.90 11.19
N CYS A 222 -28.17 -18.76 12.18
CA CYS A 222 -28.80 -20.08 12.30
C CYS A 222 -28.34 -20.72 13.63
N TRP A 223 -29.30 -20.79 14.55
CA TRP A 223 -29.45 -21.67 15.74
C TRP A 223 -28.27 -21.89 16.69
#